data_AF-A0A7X6R1S8-F1
#
_entry.id   AF-A0A7X6R1S8-F1
#
_cell.length_a   1.000
_cell.length_b   1.000
_cell.length_c   1.000
_cell.angle_alpha   90.00
_cell.angle_beta   90.00
_cell.angle_gamma   90.00
#
_symmetry.space_group_name_H-M   'P 1'
#
loop_
_entity.id
_entity.type
_entity.pdbx_description
1 polymer ?
#
loop_
_entity_poly.entity_id
_entity_poly.type
_entity_poly.pdbx_seq_one_letter_code
_entity_poly.pdbx_strand_id
1 'polypeptide(L)' 'MMKDLRHIHIGSGALRLDYQTGATQARNVADELAQYCPRLTMTVDDNVREDLPLLPYAALRD' A
#
# COMPACT_ATOMS: atom_id res chain seq x y z
N MET A 1 -13.04 0.99 -14.26
CA MET A 1 -12.16 2.16 -14.50
C MET A 1 -11.05 2.14 -13.46
N MET A 2 -9.92 1.50 -13.77
CA MET A 2 -8.80 1.18 -12.85
C MET A 2 -7.84 2.36 -12.67
N LYS A 3 -8.36 3.58 -12.51
CA LYS A 3 -7.63 4.79 -12.92
C LYS A 3 -6.58 5.36 -11.97
N ASP A 4 -6.27 4.73 -10.83
CA ASP A 4 -5.26 5.30 -9.92
C ASP A 4 -4.63 4.23 -9.01
N LEU A 5 -4.17 3.12 -9.60
CA LEU A 5 -3.30 2.20 -8.86
C LEU A 5 -1.98 2.94 -8.56
N ARG A 6 -1.46 2.71 -7.37
CA ARG A 6 -0.19 3.23 -6.88
C ARG A 6 0.55 2.09 -6.22
N HIS A 7 1.86 2.11 -6.39
CA HIS A 7 2.73 1.24 -5.64
C HIS A 7 2.86 1.77 -4.23
N ILE A 8 2.74 0.90 -3.24
CA ILE A 8 3.04 1.23 -1.85
C ILE A 8 4.14 0.30 -1.36
N HIS A 9 5.08 0.89 -0.67
CA HIS A 9 6.13 0.20 0.03
C HIS A 9 5.96 0.44 1.52
N ILE A 10 5.89 -0.63 2.29
CA ILE A 10 5.81 -0.60 3.74
C ILE A 10 7.09 -1.23 4.28
N GLY A 11 7.84 -0.45 5.05
CA GLY A 11 9.13 -0.86 5.60
C GLY A 11 9.25 -0.63 7.10
N SER A 12 9.96 -1.53 7.79
CA SER A 12 10.47 -1.29 9.15
C SER A 12 11.69 -2.16 9.41
N GLY A 13 12.87 -1.55 9.49
CA GLY A 13 14.13 -2.28 9.63
C GLY A 13 14.37 -3.22 8.45
N ALA A 14 14.40 -4.54 8.73
CA ALA A 14 14.55 -5.57 7.71
C ALA A 14 13.23 -5.95 7.00
N LEU A 15 12.08 -5.53 7.52
CA LEU A 15 10.79 -5.79 6.90
C LEU A 15 10.62 -4.88 5.68
N ARG A 16 10.29 -5.50 4.54
CA ARG A 16 9.93 -4.83 3.29
C ARG A 16 8.73 -5.53 2.68
N LEU A 17 7.70 -4.75 2.38
CA LEU A 17 6.45 -5.22 1.82
C LEU A 17 6.05 -4.26 0.70
N ASP A 18 5.90 -4.80 -0.50
CA ASP A 18 5.60 -4.04 -1.71
C ASP A 18 4.24 -4.49 -2.25
N TYR A 19 3.30 -3.56 -2.40
CA TYR A 19 1.93 -3.83 -2.83
C TYR A 19 1.41 -2.78 -3.79
N GLN A 20 0.35 -3.11 -4.53
CA GLN A 20 -0.35 -2.15 -5.37
C GLN A 20 -1.74 -1.86 -4.82
N THR A 21 -2.13 -0.59 -4.79
CA THR A 21 -3.44 -0.19 -4.30
C THR A 21 -3.91 1.14 -4.89
N GLY A 22 -5.23 1.38 -4.88
CA GLY A 22 -5.80 2.64 -5.33
C GLY A 22 -5.41 3.82 -4.42
N ALA A 23 -5.35 5.04 -4.95
CA ALA A 23 -5.01 6.25 -4.16
C ALA A 23 -5.81 6.41 -2.85
N THR A 24 -7.13 6.16 -2.88
CA THR A 24 -7.98 6.22 -1.68
C THR A 24 -7.60 5.16 -0.65
N GLN A 25 -7.27 3.95 -1.09
CA GLN A 25 -6.90 2.87 -0.20
C GLN A 25 -5.47 3.05 0.33
N ALA A 26 -4.53 3.56 -0.47
CA ALA A 26 -3.20 3.95 -0.01
C ALA A 26 -3.28 4.92 1.17
N ARG A 27 -4.18 5.92 1.10
CA ARG A 27 -4.37 6.88 2.18
C ARG A 27 -4.95 6.25 3.44
N ASN A 28 -6.01 5.46 3.32
CA ASN A 28 -6.59 4.75 4.47
C ASN A 28 -5.55 3.84 5.16
N VAL A 29 -4.77 3.08 4.38
CA VAL A 29 -3.72 2.20 4.91
C VAL A 29 -2.62 3.00 5.60
N ALA A 30 -2.23 4.16 5.04
CA ALA A 30 -1.24 5.04 5.66
C ALA A 30 -1.73 5.60 7.01
N ASP A 31 -2.99 6.03 7.09
CA ASP A 31 -3.62 6.51 8.34
C ASP A 31 -3.68 5.40 9.40
N GLU A 32 -4.10 4.18 9.03
CA GLU A 32 -4.14 3.05 9.96
C GLU A 32 -2.73 2.62 10.40
N LEU A 33 -1.76 2.57 9.48
CA LEU A 33 -0.37 2.27 9.82
C LEU A 33 0.21 3.31 10.78
N ALA A 34 -0.04 4.61 10.54
CA ALA A 34 0.39 5.67 11.44
C ALA A 34 -0.24 5.54 12.83
N GLN A 35 -1.51 5.12 12.91
CA GLN A 35 -2.23 4.95 14.17
C GLN A 35 -1.78 3.72 14.96
N TYR A 36 -1.66 2.56 14.32
CA TYR A 36 -1.42 1.28 14.99
C TYR A 36 0.04 0.84 15.01
N CYS A 37 0.84 1.30 14.05
CA CYS A 37 2.22 0.86 13.87
C CYS A 37 3.14 2.02 13.44
N PRO A 38 3.39 3.02 14.31
CA PRO A 38 4.22 4.18 13.96
C PRO A 38 5.69 3.85 13.63
N ARG A 39 6.13 2.61 13.87
CA ARG A 39 7.44 2.10 13.48
C ARG A 39 7.51 1.65 12.01
N LEU A 40 6.37 1.51 11.34
CA LEU A 40 6.28 1.20 9.92
C LEU A 40 6.28 2.50 9.14
N THR A 41 7.20 2.61 8.19
CA THR A 41 7.25 3.69 7.22
C THR A 41 6.56 3.22 5.95
N MET A 42 5.51 3.92 5.54
CA MET A 42 4.85 3.70 4.27
C MET A 42 5.26 4.80 3.29
N THR A 43 5.69 4.40 2.10
CA THR A 43 5.97 5.29 0.98
C THR A 43 5.06 4.92 -0.18
N VAL A 44 4.49 5.93 -0.84
CA VAL A 44 3.62 5.76 -2.01
C VAL A 44 4.38 6.24 -3.24
N ASP A 45 4.40 5.41 -4.27
CA ASP A 45 5.04 5.66 -5.55
C ASP A 45 4.00 5.46 -6.67
N ASP A 46 4.09 6.27 -7.72
CA ASP A 46 3.21 6.17 -8.89
C ASP A 46 3.74 5.13 -9.91
N ASN A 47 4.89 4.50 -9.64
CA ASN A 47 5.49 3.41 -10.42
C ASN A 47 4.78 2.07 -10.15
N VAL A 48 3.60 1.94 -10.72
CA VAL A 48 2.78 0.73 -10.74
C VAL A 48 3.52 -0.35 -11.55
N ARG A 49 3.82 -1.49 -10.92
CA ARG A 49 4.49 -2.64 -11.57
C ARG A 49 3.54 -3.81 -11.62
N GLU A 50 3.27 -4.33 -12.81
CA GLU A 50 2.30 -5.42 -13.01
C GLU A 50 2.64 -6.73 -12.26
N ASP A 51 3.91 -6.89 -11.89
CA ASP A 51 4.45 -8.05 -11.14
C ASP A 51 4.13 -8.01 -9.64
N LEU A 52 3.74 -6.85 -9.09
CA LEU A 52 3.50 -6.71 -7.66
C LEU A 52 2.08 -7.16 -7.27
N PRO A 53 1.91 -7.82 -6.13
CA PRO A 53 0.59 -8.22 -5.67
C PRO A 53 -0.27 -7.00 -5.34
N LEU A 54 -1.57 -7.08 -5.62
CA LEU A 54 -2.53 -6.13 -5.06
C LEU A 54 -2.58 -6.28 -3.54
N LEU A 55 -2.78 -5.16 -2.88
CA LEU A 55 -2.91 -5.11 -1.43
C LEU A 55 -4.09 -6.00 -1.00
N PRO A 56 -3.89 -6.93 -0.04
CA PRO A 56 -4.89 -7.94 0.30
C PRO A 56 -6.22 -7.34 0.82
N TYR A 57 -6.19 -6.11 1.34
CA TYR A 57 -7.37 -5.36 1.75
C TYR A 57 -8.28 -4.95 0.57
N ALA A 58 -7.73 -4.84 -0.65
CA ALA A 58 -8.51 -4.71 -1.89
C ALA A 58 -9.18 -6.03 -2.31
N ALA A 59 -8.57 -7.18 -1.98
CA ALA A 59 -9.10 -8.49 -2.30
C ALA A 59 -10.22 -8.96 -1.33
N LEU A 60 -10.41 -8.25 -0.21
CA LEU A 60 -11.44 -8.53 0.80
C LEU A 60 -12.74 -7.74 0.61
N ARG A 61 -12.82 -6.87 -0.41
CA ARG A 61 -14.09 -6.27 -0.86
C ARG A 61 -14.48 -6.95 -2.18
N ASP A 62 -15.50 -7.80 -2.07
CA ASP A 62 -16.21 -8.54 -3.13
C ASP A 62 -16.50 -7.69 -4.39
#